data_AF-A0A1H8GTQ2-F1
#
_entry.id   AF-A0A1H8GTQ2-F1
#
_cell.length_a   1.000
_cell.length_b   1.000
_cell.length_c   1.000
_cell.angle_alpha   90.00
_cell.angle_beta   90.00
_cell.angle_gamma   90.00
#
_symmetry.space_group_name_H-M   'P 1'
#
loop_
_entity.id
_entity.type
_entity.pdbx_description
1 polymer ?
#
loop_
_entity_poly.entity_id
_entity_poly.type
_entity_poly.pdbx_seq_one_letter_code
_entity_poly.pdbx_strand_id
1 'polypeptide(L)'
;MNKIYEDKFFNKPQKDRYLKGLEESTYNTYSRVLKRASYLEEQLNKDLFNFNLYEIGQLMKLLSPTTFLSSKSQILTIRRYIRWAIKEDLRADNINPLDAALTDELIQSYVDTSNKYLFSDEEINSFIGRIVNPQDSALIQCLFEGIMGRAYSEILNILEKDVDRGNGYITLRNKPAEGPLETREIEISQKLMNLLYSAAHQTVYYKSNGNESVFIKARDAELIESPYVFRPVALNVKYIDNAPPNLVSRRIKKIAKWFDYPYLTPINIRKSGMLKYANELYRESGKFERTELMKVCRKFDIDYKGVNRLTTDFLNIETIESLYPLIGDEETGE
;
A
#
# COMPACT_ATOMS: atom_id res chain seq x y z
N MET A 1 9.37 10.96 -4.69
CA MET A 1 9.84 11.04 -3.29
C MET A 1 10.06 12.52 -2.97
N ASN A 2 9.10 13.18 -2.31
CA ASN A 2 9.15 14.62 -2.06
C ASN A 2 10.28 14.95 -1.08
N LYS A 3 11.31 15.65 -1.56
CA LYS A 3 12.36 16.26 -0.74
C LYS A 3 11.66 16.98 0.43
N ILE A 4 12.11 16.68 1.65
CA ILE A 4 11.68 17.38 2.86
C ILE A 4 12.37 18.73 2.79
N TYR A 5 11.67 19.72 2.22
CA TYR A 5 11.97 21.12 2.46
C TYR A 5 11.75 21.39 3.95
N GLU A 6 12.60 22.24 4.51
CA GLU A 6 12.92 22.41 5.94
C GLU A 6 11.81 22.03 6.93
N ASP A 7 12.18 21.29 7.99
CA ASP A 7 11.28 20.86 9.08
C ASP A 7 10.86 22.02 10.01
N LYS A 8 10.49 23.15 9.42
CA LYS A 8 10.20 24.40 10.11
C LYS A 8 8.78 24.85 9.82
N PHE A 9 8.22 25.56 10.79
CA PHE A 9 6.93 26.21 10.67
C PHE A 9 7.12 27.67 10.27
N PHE A 10 6.37 28.13 9.28
CA PHE A 10 6.07 29.55 9.14
C PHE A 10 5.25 30.02 10.35
N ASN A 11 5.58 31.19 10.90
CA ASN A 11 4.93 31.76 12.08
C ASN A 11 4.82 30.75 13.25
N LYS A 12 5.96 30.13 13.55
CA LYS A 12 6.10 29.08 14.56
C LYS A 12 5.32 29.32 15.87
N PRO A 13 5.32 30.53 16.48
CA PRO A 13 4.57 30.76 17.71
C PRO A 13 3.07 30.42 17.60
N GLN A 14 2.42 30.72 16.47
CA GLN A 14 0.99 30.42 16.29
C GLN A 14 0.75 28.93 16.03
N LYS A 15 1.62 28.28 15.25
CA LYS A 15 1.52 26.83 15.01
C LYS A 15 1.73 26.05 16.31
N ASP A 16 2.70 26.45 17.13
CA ASP A 16 2.97 25.83 18.42
C ASP A 16 1.78 26.02 19.38
N ARG A 17 1.14 27.20 19.39
CA ARG A 17 -0.10 27.45 20.15
C ARG A 17 -1.24 26.54 19.70
N TYR A 18 -1.46 26.41 18.40
CA TYR A 18 -2.51 25.55 17.85
C TYR A 18 -2.32 24.07 18.18
N LEU A 19 -1.07 23.59 18.09
CA LEU A 19 -0.74 22.18 18.27
C LEU A 19 -0.64 21.76 19.74
N LYS A 20 -0.58 22.72 20.67
CA LYS A 20 -0.42 22.46 22.10
C LYS A 20 -1.59 21.65 22.67
N GLY A 21 -1.27 20.55 23.34
CA GLY A 21 -2.26 19.71 24.03
C GLY A 21 -3.02 18.72 23.13
N LEU A 22 -2.66 18.63 21.84
CA LEU A 22 -3.17 17.58 20.97
C LEU A 22 -2.53 16.22 21.32
N GLU A 23 -3.31 15.15 21.17
CA GLU A 23 -2.81 13.78 21.27
C GLU A 23 -1.76 13.51 20.17
N GLU A 24 -0.79 12.65 20.46
CA GLU A 24 0.42 12.46 19.64
C GLU A 24 0.12 12.13 18.17
N SER A 25 -0.84 11.23 17.90
CA SER A 25 -1.21 10.87 16.54
C SER A 25 -1.83 12.05 15.77
N THR A 26 -2.65 12.85 16.47
CA THR A 26 -3.27 14.06 15.91
C THR A 26 -2.24 15.16 15.68
N TYR A 27 -1.35 15.39 16.65
CA TYR A 27 -0.24 16.33 16.55
C TYR A 27 0.62 16.03 15.33
N ASN A 28 1.03 14.77 15.16
CA ASN A 28 1.87 14.35 14.05
C ASN A 28 1.18 14.53 12.70
N THR A 29 -0.11 14.24 12.62
CA THR A 29 -0.91 14.43 11.40
C THR A 29 -1.00 15.91 11.04
N TYR A 30 -1.34 16.77 12.01
CA TYR A 30 -1.52 18.20 11.77
C TYR A 30 -0.20 18.90 11.47
N SER A 31 0.84 18.59 12.25
CA SER A 31 2.19 19.11 12.08
C SER A 31 2.72 18.87 10.66
N ARG A 32 2.51 17.68 10.09
CA ARG A 32 2.93 17.38 8.71
C ARG A 32 2.30 18.29 7.67
N VAL A 33 1.00 18.56 7.79
CA VAL A 33 0.27 19.46 6.87
C VAL A 33 0.80 20.89 7.02
N LEU A 34 0.94 21.36 8.27
CA LEU A 34 1.40 22.71 8.57
C LEU A 34 2.85 22.96 8.12
N LYS A 35 3.75 21.99 8.32
CA LYS A 35 5.14 22.05 7.81
C LYS A 35 5.18 22.13 6.29
N ARG A 36 4.33 21.36 5.60
CA ARG A 36 4.24 21.43 4.14
C ARG A 36 3.66 22.75 3.66
N ALA A 37 2.74 23.36 4.42
CA ALA A 37 2.20 24.67 4.11
C ALA A 37 3.28 25.77 4.15
N SER A 38 4.30 25.62 5.00
CA SER A 38 5.33 26.65 5.21
C SER A 38 6.07 27.07 3.94
N TYR A 39 6.25 26.15 2.98
CA TYR A 39 6.77 26.50 1.66
C TYR A 39 5.91 27.55 0.93
N LEU A 40 4.60 27.39 0.92
CA LEU A 40 3.68 28.36 0.29
C LEU A 40 3.50 29.60 1.17
N GLU A 41 3.50 29.45 2.50
CA GLU A 41 3.38 30.57 3.43
C GLU A 41 4.56 31.55 3.28
N GLU A 42 5.78 31.03 3.11
CA GLU A 42 6.99 31.82 2.83
C GLU A 42 6.90 32.51 1.47
N GLN A 43 6.45 31.81 0.42
CA GLN A 43 6.31 32.38 -0.93
C GLN A 43 5.25 33.49 -1.00
N LEU A 44 4.14 33.32 -0.28
CA LEU A 44 3.02 34.26 -0.26
C LEU A 44 3.16 35.32 0.85
N ASN A 45 4.18 35.18 1.70
CA ASN A 45 4.40 35.98 2.91
C ASN A 45 3.13 36.13 3.77
N LYS A 46 2.40 35.03 3.96
CA LYS A 46 1.19 35.00 4.79
C LYS A 46 0.95 33.61 5.36
N ASP A 47 0.36 33.56 6.56
CA ASP A 47 0.03 32.29 7.21
C ASP A 47 -1.10 31.55 6.48
N LEU A 48 -1.09 30.23 6.56
CA LEU A 48 -2.11 29.32 6.04
C LEU A 48 -3.51 29.72 6.49
N PHE A 49 -3.65 30.26 7.70
CA PHE A 49 -4.98 30.71 8.16
C PHE A 49 -5.54 31.88 7.35
N ASN A 50 -4.73 32.60 6.56
CA ASN A 50 -5.12 33.68 5.65
C ASN A 50 -5.18 33.23 4.18
N PHE A 51 -5.09 31.93 3.89
CA PHE A 51 -5.22 31.45 2.52
C PHE A 51 -6.66 31.57 2.02
N ASN A 52 -6.79 31.82 0.71
CA ASN A 52 -8.05 31.69 -0.02
C ASN A 52 -8.18 30.27 -0.61
N LEU A 53 -9.32 29.98 -1.26
CA LEU A 53 -9.60 28.64 -1.78
C LEU A 53 -8.58 28.17 -2.84
N TYR A 54 -8.11 29.09 -3.70
CA TYR A 54 -7.13 28.77 -4.74
C TYR A 54 -5.77 28.36 -4.14
N GLU A 55 -5.29 29.08 -3.14
CA GLU A 55 -4.03 28.79 -2.45
C GLU A 55 -4.11 27.52 -1.61
N ILE A 56 -5.27 27.24 -1.00
CA ILE A 56 -5.53 25.94 -0.37
C ILE A 56 -5.45 24.83 -1.43
N GLY A 57 -6.00 25.05 -2.63
CA GLY A 57 -5.87 24.11 -3.74
C GLY A 57 -4.42 23.87 -4.17
N GLN A 58 -3.58 24.92 -4.18
CA GLN A 58 -2.13 24.78 -4.42
C GLN A 58 -1.46 23.96 -3.32
N LEU A 59 -1.82 24.17 -2.05
CA LEU A 59 -1.31 23.36 -0.94
C LEU A 59 -1.73 21.89 -1.07
N MET A 60 -2.99 21.62 -1.41
CA MET A 60 -3.47 20.26 -1.63
C MET A 60 -2.70 19.55 -2.77
N LYS A 61 -2.41 20.27 -3.86
CA LYS A 61 -1.53 19.76 -4.94
C LYS A 61 -0.12 19.43 -4.44
N LEU A 62 0.46 20.29 -3.60
CA LEU A 62 1.79 20.06 -3.00
C LEU A 62 1.80 18.85 -2.04
N LEU A 63 0.70 18.64 -1.32
CA LEU A 63 0.54 17.49 -0.42
C LEU A 63 0.34 16.18 -1.20
N SER A 64 -0.22 16.25 -2.42
CA SER A 64 -0.44 15.14 -3.36
C SER A 64 -1.04 13.90 -2.67
N PRO A 65 -2.21 14.00 -2.02
CA PRO A 65 -2.83 12.87 -1.36
C PRO A 65 -3.16 11.77 -2.37
N THR A 66 -2.80 10.54 -2.09
CA THR A 66 -3.00 9.41 -3.02
C THR A 66 -4.30 8.64 -2.78
N THR A 67 -5.10 9.05 -1.79
CA THR A 67 -6.41 8.45 -1.50
C THR A 67 -7.40 9.52 -1.07
N PHE A 68 -8.68 9.25 -1.26
CA PHE A 68 -9.77 10.14 -0.84
C PHE A 68 -9.69 10.47 0.66
N LEU A 69 -9.51 9.46 1.52
CA LEU A 69 -9.44 9.71 2.96
C LEU A 69 -8.19 10.50 3.38
N SER A 70 -7.07 10.34 2.68
CA SER A 70 -5.88 11.17 2.89
C SER A 70 -6.18 12.64 2.51
N SER A 71 -6.80 12.86 1.35
CA SER A 71 -7.25 14.19 0.90
C SER A 71 -8.20 14.83 1.91
N LYS A 72 -9.23 14.08 2.34
CA LYS A 72 -10.22 14.48 3.35
C LYS A 72 -9.57 14.84 4.68
N SER A 73 -8.63 14.02 5.16
CA SER A 73 -7.92 14.29 6.41
C SER A 73 -7.10 15.58 6.35
N GLN A 74 -6.39 15.80 5.24
CA GLN A 74 -5.55 16.98 5.04
C GLN A 74 -6.39 18.27 4.92
N ILE A 75 -7.45 18.27 4.10
CA ILE A 75 -8.30 19.45 3.94
C ILE A 75 -9.06 19.79 5.22
N LEU A 76 -9.49 18.79 6.00
CA LEU A 76 -10.11 19.01 7.31
C LEU A 76 -9.12 19.55 8.34
N THR A 77 -7.86 19.16 8.26
CA THR A 77 -6.78 19.74 9.08
C THR A 77 -6.62 21.23 8.78
N ILE A 78 -6.55 21.60 7.50
CA ILE A 78 -6.48 23.00 7.05
C ILE A 78 -7.69 23.79 7.56
N ARG A 79 -8.90 23.23 7.35
CA ARG A 79 -10.15 23.85 7.82
C ARG A 79 -10.16 24.11 9.32
N ARG A 80 -9.71 23.14 10.13
CA ARG A 80 -9.64 23.26 11.59
C ARG A 80 -8.65 24.33 12.03
N TYR A 81 -7.50 24.41 11.37
CA TYR A 81 -6.51 25.43 11.66
C TYR A 81 -7.03 26.84 11.35
N ILE A 82 -7.66 27.04 10.19
CA ILE A 82 -8.30 28.33 9.84
C ILE A 82 -9.38 28.70 10.87
N ARG A 83 -10.25 27.75 11.25
CA ARG A 83 -11.28 27.98 12.27
C ARG A 83 -10.72 28.35 13.64
N TRP A 84 -9.62 27.72 14.03
CA TRP A 84 -8.94 28.08 15.27
C TRP A 84 -8.40 29.52 15.20
N ALA A 85 -7.73 29.89 14.11
CA ALA A 85 -7.21 31.25 13.93
C ALA A 85 -8.31 32.32 13.91
N ILE A 86 -9.48 32.01 13.35
CA ILE A 86 -10.67 32.87 13.43
C ILE A 86 -11.12 33.09 14.88
N LYS A 87 -11.17 32.03 15.70
CA LYS A 87 -11.55 32.14 17.12
C LYS A 87 -10.54 32.94 17.95
N GLU A 88 -9.28 32.92 17.55
CA GLU A 88 -8.19 33.65 18.18
C GLU A 88 -8.01 35.07 17.61
N ASP A 89 -8.92 35.52 16.73
CA ASP A 89 -8.89 36.85 16.09
C ASP A 89 -7.58 37.13 15.32
N LEU A 90 -6.96 36.09 14.77
CA LEU A 90 -5.69 36.17 14.02
C LEU A 90 -5.89 36.40 12.51
N ARG A 91 -7.06 36.04 11.99
CA ARG A 91 -7.40 36.14 10.57
C ARG A 91 -8.00 37.50 10.27
N ALA A 92 -7.70 38.07 9.10
CA ALA A 92 -8.21 39.38 8.68
C ALA A 92 -9.73 39.43 8.49
N ASP A 93 -10.35 38.28 8.18
CA ASP A 93 -11.79 38.13 8.05
C ASP A 93 -12.29 36.95 8.91
N ASN A 94 -13.60 36.91 9.16
CA ASN A 94 -14.26 35.86 9.95
C ASN A 94 -14.83 34.73 9.06
N ILE A 95 -14.28 34.53 7.86
CA ILE A 95 -14.81 33.58 6.87
C ILE A 95 -13.77 32.49 6.61
N ASN A 96 -14.16 31.23 6.82
CA ASN A 96 -13.37 30.11 6.34
C ASN A 96 -13.78 29.75 4.90
N PRO A 97 -12.88 29.84 3.91
CA PRO A 97 -13.21 29.53 2.51
C PRO A 97 -13.67 28.08 2.29
N LEU A 98 -13.30 27.15 3.19
CA LEU A 98 -13.70 25.75 3.13
C LEU A 98 -15.07 25.48 3.75
N ASP A 99 -15.70 26.45 4.43
CA ASP A 99 -16.99 26.18 5.08
C ASP A 99 -18.15 26.05 4.09
N ALA A 100 -18.11 26.79 2.98
CA ALA A 100 -19.10 26.69 1.90
C ALA A 100 -18.66 25.79 0.75
N ALA A 101 -17.34 25.65 0.51
CA ALA A 101 -16.82 24.97 -0.68
C ALA A 101 -16.52 23.47 -0.49
N LEU A 102 -16.51 22.96 0.75
CA LEU A 102 -16.07 21.59 1.01
C LEU A 102 -17.15 20.56 0.61
N THR A 103 -17.02 20.02 -0.60
CA THR A 103 -17.80 18.87 -1.10
C THR A 103 -16.90 17.64 -1.29
N ASP A 104 -17.51 16.45 -1.45
CA ASP A 104 -16.75 15.24 -1.71
C ASP A 104 -16.09 15.27 -3.10
N GLU A 105 -16.70 15.93 -4.10
CA GLU A 105 -16.11 16.14 -5.43
C GLU A 105 -14.85 17.00 -5.36
N LEU A 106 -14.86 18.07 -4.54
CA LEU A 106 -13.68 18.89 -4.32
C LEU A 106 -12.56 18.06 -3.68
N ILE A 107 -12.88 17.25 -2.67
CA ILE A 107 -11.91 16.37 -2.01
C ILE A 107 -11.31 15.38 -3.00
N GLN A 108 -12.15 14.76 -3.84
CA GLN A 108 -11.75 13.81 -4.87
C GLN A 108 -10.85 14.47 -5.92
N SER A 109 -11.11 15.73 -6.30
CA SER A 109 -10.30 16.46 -7.28
C SER A 109 -8.84 16.67 -6.89
N TYR A 110 -8.52 16.53 -5.59
CA TYR A 110 -7.15 16.63 -5.08
C TYR A 110 -6.42 15.29 -4.99
N VAL A 111 -7.11 14.17 -5.21
CA VAL A 111 -6.49 12.84 -5.18
C VAL A 111 -5.54 12.70 -6.38
N ASP A 112 -4.27 12.43 -6.10
CA ASP A 112 -3.25 12.24 -7.12
C ASP A 112 -3.40 10.87 -7.81
N THR A 113 -3.93 10.92 -9.04
CA THR A 113 -4.11 9.77 -9.93
C THR A 113 -3.01 9.63 -10.98
N SER A 114 -1.95 10.46 -10.92
CA SER A 114 -0.86 10.44 -11.91
C SER A 114 -0.03 9.16 -11.89
N ASN A 115 -0.10 8.41 -10.79
CA ASN A 115 0.66 7.18 -10.58
C ASN A 115 -0.28 5.98 -10.48
N LYS A 116 0.15 4.83 -11.01
CA LYS A 116 -0.59 3.58 -10.90
C LYS A 116 -0.26 2.86 -9.59
N TYR A 117 -1.27 2.69 -8.73
CA TYR A 117 -1.14 2.06 -7.42
C TYR A 117 -1.80 0.67 -7.33
N LEU A 118 -2.68 0.35 -8.27
CA LEU A 118 -3.45 -0.90 -8.30
C LEU A 118 -3.17 -1.59 -9.63
N PHE A 119 -3.09 -2.92 -9.61
CA PHE A 119 -2.67 -3.73 -10.75
C PHE A 119 -3.69 -4.82 -11.02
N SER A 120 -3.99 -5.09 -12.28
CA SER A 120 -4.85 -6.23 -12.66
C SER A 120 -4.12 -7.57 -12.44
N ASP A 121 -4.87 -8.68 -12.53
CA ASP A 121 -4.28 -10.02 -12.47
C ASP A 121 -3.27 -10.24 -13.62
N GLU A 122 -3.61 -9.76 -14.81
CA GLU A 122 -2.76 -9.81 -15.99
C GLU A 122 -1.44 -9.05 -15.81
N GLU A 123 -1.48 -7.88 -15.17
CA GLU A 123 -0.27 -7.10 -14.88
C GLU A 123 0.62 -7.83 -13.86
N ILE A 124 0.02 -8.37 -12.80
CA ILE A 124 0.74 -9.19 -11.81
C ILE A 124 1.35 -10.43 -12.48
N ASN A 125 0.62 -11.09 -13.37
CA ASN A 125 1.10 -12.21 -14.17
C ASN A 125 2.27 -11.82 -15.06
N SER A 126 2.20 -10.65 -15.71
CA SER A 126 3.28 -10.09 -16.53
C SER A 126 4.55 -9.84 -15.72
N PHE A 127 4.44 -9.26 -14.52
CA PHE A 127 5.60 -9.10 -13.64
C PHE A 127 6.22 -10.43 -13.26
N ILE A 128 5.40 -11.40 -12.84
CA ILE A 128 5.85 -12.73 -12.43
C ILE A 128 6.53 -13.47 -13.58
N GLY A 129 5.98 -13.40 -14.79
CA GLY A 129 6.54 -14.06 -15.98
C GLY A 129 7.91 -13.50 -16.41
N ARG A 130 8.26 -12.30 -15.97
CA ARG A 130 9.55 -11.64 -16.25
C ARG A 130 10.59 -11.82 -15.15
N ILE A 131 10.24 -12.49 -14.05
CA ILE A 131 11.13 -12.73 -12.91
C ILE A 131 11.77 -14.11 -13.04
N VAL A 132 13.11 -14.14 -13.01
CA VAL A 132 13.88 -15.39 -13.11
C VAL A 132 13.87 -16.18 -11.80
N ASN A 133 13.94 -15.52 -10.64
CA ASN A 133 14.02 -16.20 -9.35
C ASN A 133 12.63 -16.68 -8.88
N PRO A 134 12.40 -18.00 -8.73
CA PRO A 134 11.11 -18.52 -8.28
C PRO A 134 10.65 -17.98 -6.93
N GLN A 135 11.56 -17.81 -5.95
CA GLN A 135 11.20 -17.18 -4.68
C GLN A 135 10.62 -15.77 -4.86
N ASP A 136 11.14 -14.96 -5.80
CA ASP A 136 10.67 -13.58 -5.98
C ASP A 136 9.28 -13.55 -6.65
N SER A 137 9.03 -14.45 -7.60
CA SER A 137 7.71 -14.66 -8.19
C SER A 137 6.69 -15.15 -7.17
N ALA A 138 7.07 -16.11 -6.32
CA ALA A 138 6.23 -16.62 -5.24
C ALA A 138 5.91 -15.52 -4.22
N LEU A 139 6.86 -14.63 -3.87
CA LEU A 139 6.61 -13.51 -2.96
C LEU A 139 5.49 -12.59 -3.46
N ILE A 140 5.50 -12.23 -4.75
CA ILE A 140 4.46 -11.38 -5.35
C ILE A 140 3.11 -12.09 -5.28
N GLN A 141 3.06 -13.35 -5.70
CA GLN A 141 1.81 -14.12 -5.72
C GLN A 141 1.26 -14.37 -4.31
N CYS A 142 2.11 -14.62 -3.31
CA CYS A 142 1.71 -14.72 -1.89
C CYS A 142 0.98 -13.46 -1.43
N LEU A 143 1.57 -12.28 -1.67
CA LEU A 143 0.97 -11.00 -1.29
C LEU A 143 -0.36 -10.78 -2.00
N PHE A 144 -0.43 -11.13 -3.30
CA PHE A 144 -1.62 -11.01 -4.13
C PHE A 144 -2.75 -11.94 -3.67
N GLU A 145 -2.44 -13.12 -3.13
CA GLU A 145 -3.46 -14.05 -2.61
C GLU A 145 -3.78 -13.88 -1.13
N GLY A 146 -3.21 -12.85 -0.48
CA GLY A 146 -3.54 -12.46 0.89
C GLY A 146 -2.68 -13.09 1.97
N ILE A 147 -1.52 -13.64 1.60
CA ILE A 147 -0.51 -14.13 2.53
C ILE A 147 0.44 -12.99 2.85
N MET A 148 0.46 -12.55 4.11
CA MET A 148 1.37 -11.49 4.55
C MET A 148 1.73 -11.67 6.03
N GLY A 149 0.76 -11.58 6.93
CA GLY A 149 1.01 -11.52 8.37
C GLY A 149 1.77 -10.26 8.82
N ARG A 150 1.99 -10.15 10.12
CA ARG A 150 2.74 -9.06 10.74
C ARG A 150 4.21 -9.16 10.31
N ALA A 151 4.74 -8.06 9.77
CA ALA A 151 6.13 -8.00 9.29
C ALA A 151 6.49 -9.15 8.32
N TYR A 152 5.52 -9.57 7.49
CA TYR A 152 5.65 -10.65 6.51
C TYR A 152 5.81 -12.06 7.10
N SER A 153 5.47 -12.27 8.37
CA SER A 153 5.72 -13.54 9.07
C SER A 153 5.03 -14.74 8.43
N GLU A 154 3.83 -14.58 7.85
CA GLU A 154 3.16 -15.72 7.21
C GLU A 154 3.97 -16.24 6.02
N ILE A 155 4.50 -15.33 5.21
CA ILE A 155 5.36 -15.66 4.07
C ILE A 155 6.67 -16.28 4.56
N LEU A 156 7.33 -15.64 5.53
CA LEU A 156 8.65 -16.07 6.01
C LEU A 156 8.61 -17.40 6.78
N ASN A 157 7.44 -17.80 7.28
CA ASN A 157 7.25 -19.05 8.03
C ASN A 157 6.63 -20.18 7.20
N ILE A 158 6.51 -20.04 5.87
CA ILE A 158 6.08 -21.15 5.01
C ILE A 158 7.20 -22.19 4.97
N LEU A 159 6.87 -23.42 5.35
CA LEU A 159 7.78 -24.55 5.33
C LEU A 159 7.59 -25.35 4.04
N GLU A 160 8.65 -25.99 3.58
CA GLU A 160 8.60 -26.88 2.42
C GLU A 160 7.55 -27.98 2.58
N LYS A 161 7.40 -28.53 3.79
CA LYS A 161 6.38 -29.53 4.11
C LYS A 161 4.93 -29.04 3.99
N ASP A 162 4.71 -27.73 3.99
CA ASP A 162 3.38 -27.15 3.81
C ASP A 162 3.00 -27.04 2.31
N VAL A 163 3.95 -27.29 1.41
CA VAL A 163 3.78 -27.18 -0.04
C VAL A 163 3.42 -28.55 -0.61
N ASP A 164 2.14 -28.91 -0.49
CA ASP A 164 1.58 -30.13 -1.09
C ASP A 164 0.88 -29.79 -2.42
N ARG A 165 1.45 -30.22 -3.54
CA ARG A 165 0.89 -29.94 -4.88
C ARG A 165 -0.49 -30.55 -5.12
N GLY A 166 -0.91 -31.55 -4.33
CA GLY A 166 -2.22 -32.19 -4.44
C GLY A 166 -3.32 -31.52 -3.61
N ASN A 167 -2.95 -30.69 -2.63
CA ASN A 167 -3.88 -30.06 -1.70
C ASN A 167 -3.92 -28.55 -1.98
N GLY A 168 -5.05 -28.00 -2.43
CA GLY A 168 -5.18 -26.56 -2.75
C GLY A 168 -5.09 -25.59 -1.56
N TYR A 169 -4.61 -26.06 -0.41
CA TYR A 169 -4.57 -25.35 0.86
C TYR A 169 -3.14 -25.24 1.38
N ILE A 170 -2.87 -24.16 2.10
CA ILE A 170 -1.59 -23.95 2.78
C ILE A 170 -1.79 -23.50 4.22
N THR A 171 -0.99 -24.05 5.13
CA THR A 171 -0.94 -23.65 6.53
C THR A 171 -0.02 -22.43 6.70
N LEU A 172 -0.55 -21.34 7.21
CA LEU A 172 0.15 -20.08 7.47
C LEU A 172 0.40 -19.88 8.95
N ARG A 173 1.54 -19.27 9.27
CA ARG A 173 2.02 -19.03 10.64
C ARG A 173 2.34 -17.55 10.85
N ASN A 174 1.43 -16.83 11.50
CA ASN A 174 1.59 -15.41 11.81
C ASN A 174 2.22 -15.21 13.19
N LYS A 175 3.22 -14.31 13.28
CA LYS A 175 3.88 -13.97 14.54
C LYS A 175 3.37 -12.60 15.02
N PRO A 176 2.45 -12.55 16.01
CA PRO A 176 1.91 -11.28 16.51
C PRO A 176 2.98 -10.45 17.25
N ALA A 177 2.61 -9.25 17.67
CA ALA A 177 3.50 -8.39 18.48
C ALA A 177 3.78 -9.01 19.85
N GLU A 178 2.73 -9.56 20.45
CA GLU A 178 2.71 -10.19 21.75
C GLU A 178 1.80 -11.42 21.62
N GLY A 179 2.11 -12.48 22.38
CA GLY A 179 1.32 -13.72 22.37
C GLY A 179 1.90 -14.84 21.51
N PRO A 180 1.16 -15.96 21.40
CA PRO A 180 1.62 -17.16 20.72
C PRO A 180 1.59 -17.00 19.19
N LEU A 181 2.25 -17.93 18.50
CA LEU A 181 2.14 -18.05 17.05
C LEU A 181 0.68 -18.35 16.67
N GLU A 182 0.13 -17.59 15.74
CA GLU A 182 -1.21 -17.78 15.22
C GLU A 182 -1.15 -18.60 13.92
N THR A 183 -2.06 -19.54 13.76
CA THR A 183 -2.13 -20.40 12.58
C THR A 183 -3.45 -20.25 11.87
N ARG A 184 -3.43 -20.18 10.54
CA ARG A 184 -4.63 -20.28 9.70
C ARG A 184 -4.34 -21.09 8.46
N GLU A 185 -5.38 -21.65 7.87
CA GLU A 185 -5.32 -22.30 6.56
C GLU A 185 -6.08 -21.46 5.55
N ILE A 186 -5.51 -21.32 4.36
CA ILE A 186 -6.17 -20.66 3.26
C ILE A 186 -6.09 -21.51 2.00
N GLU A 187 -7.13 -21.41 1.18
CA GLU A 187 -7.10 -21.90 -0.19
C GLU A 187 -6.25 -20.98 -1.07
N ILE A 188 -5.35 -21.57 -1.85
CA ILE A 188 -4.45 -20.88 -2.78
C ILE A 188 -4.60 -21.42 -4.20
N SER A 189 -4.30 -20.59 -5.18
CA SER A 189 -4.34 -21.00 -6.58
C SER A 189 -3.28 -22.07 -6.88
N GLN A 190 -3.56 -22.90 -7.89
CA GLN A 190 -2.57 -23.85 -8.42
C GLN A 190 -1.28 -23.13 -8.87
N LYS A 191 -1.40 -21.89 -9.36
CA LYS A 191 -0.27 -21.06 -9.75
C LYS A 191 0.63 -20.77 -8.55
N LEU A 192 0.07 -20.29 -7.44
CA LEU A 192 0.84 -20.03 -6.23
C LEU A 192 1.47 -21.31 -5.70
N MET A 193 0.74 -22.43 -5.71
CA MET A 193 1.28 -23.72 -5.29
C MET A 193 2.52 -24.13 -6.11
N ASN A 194 2.44 -24.02 -7.43
CA ASN A 194 3.57 -24.33 -8.32
C ASN A 194 4.77 -23.37 -8.09
N LEU A 195 4.51 -22.09 -7.84
CA LEU A 195 5.54 -21.11 -7.53
C LEU A 195 6.23 -21.41 -6.19
N LEU A 196 5.47 -21.75 -5.15
CA LEU A 196 6.01 -22.13 -3.85
C LEU A 196 6.84 -23.40 -3.93
N TYR A 197 6.38 -24.40 -4.70
CA TYR A 197 7.14 -25.62 -4.93
C TYR A 197 8.49 -25.32 -5.61
N SER A 198 8.46 -24.51 -6.67
CA SER A 198 9.68 -24.10 -7.39
C SER A 198 10.61 -23.27 -6.51
N ALA A 199 10.06 -22.42 -5.63
CA ALA A 199 10.81 -21.62 -4.67
C ALA A 199 11.48 -22.49 -3.60
N ALA A 200 10.77 -23.50 -3.08
CA ALA A 200 11.28 -24.43 -2.09
C ALA A 200 12.50 -25.20 -2.61
N HIS A 201 12.47 -25.61 -3.88
CA HIS A 201 13.54 -26.38 -4.54
C HIS A 201 14.62 -25.51 -5.19
N GLN A 202 14.55 -24.18 -5.08
CA GLN A 202 15.54 -23.27 -5.65
C GLN A 202 16.87 -23.37 -4.87
N THR A 203 17.98 -23.76 -5.51
CA THR A 203 19.29 -23.83 -4.83
C THR A 203 20.14 -22.58 -5.02
N VAL A 204 19.95 -21.87 -6.15
CA VAL A 204 20.76 -20.72 -6.56
C VAL A 204 19.87 -19.50 -6.76
N TYR A 205 20.30 -18.34 -6.26
CA TYR A 205 19.63 -17.05 -6.46
C TYR A 205 20.39 -16.17 -7.45
N TYR A 206 19.76 -15.84 -8.58
CA TYR A 206 20.32 -15.00 -9.62
C TYR A 206 20.26 -13.52 -9.21
N LYS A 207 21.41 -12.84 -9.19
CA LYS A 207 21.44 -11.43 -8.83
C LYS A 207 20.72 -10.61 -9.89
N SER A 208 20.05 -9.56 -9.45
CA SER A 208 19.24 -8.69 -10.31
C SER A 208 18.16 -9.41 -11.14
N ASN A 209 17.66 -10.57 -10.69
CA ASN A 209 16.72 -11.40 -11.46
C ASN A 209 17.23 -11.72 -12.88
N GLY A 210 18.55 -11.87 -13.06
CA GLY A 210 19.15 -12.13 -14.38
C GLY A 210 19.29 -10.88 -15.27
N ASN A 211 18.83 -9.70 -14.82
CA ASN A 211 19.05 -8.44 -15.52
C ASN A 211 20.39 -7.83 -15.08
N GLU A 212 21.46 -8.41 -15.59
CA GLU A 212 22.84 -8.16 -15.14
C GLU A 212 23.37 -6.79 -15.60
N SER A 213 24.12 -6.13 -14.72
CA SER A 213 25.04 -5.06 -15.13
C SER A 213 26.38 -5.68 -15.53
N VAL A 214 27.03 -5.13 -16.55
CA VAL A 214 28.35 -5.54 -17.05
C VAL A 214 29.42 -5.59 -15.93
N PHE A 215 29.22 -4.88 -14.82
CA PHE A 215 30.17 -4.76 -13.71
C PHE A 215 29.90 -5.69 -12.50
N ILE A 216 29.03 -6.70 -12.63
CA ILE A 216 28.71 -7.61 -11.51
C ILE A 216 29.87 -8.58 -11.23
N LYS A 217 30.31 -8.65 -9.97
CA LYS A 217 31.40 -9.54 -9.51
C LYS A 217 31.03 -11.03 -9.47
N ALA A 218 29.76 -11.37 -9.28
CA ALA A 218 29.26 -12.75 -9.28
C ALA A 218 27.78 -12.76 -9.66
N ARG A 219 27.42 -13.55 -10.68
CA ARG A 219 26.10 -13.57 -11.31
C ARG A 219 24.99 -14.10 -10.42
N ASP A 220 25.35 -15.01 -9.55
CA ASP A 220 24.45 -15.70 -8.64
C ASP A 220 25.07 -15.83 -7.24
N ALA A 221 24.33 -16.49 -6.36
CA ALA A 221 24.82 -16.92 -5.07
C ALA A 221 23.95 -18.08 -4.55
N GLU A 222 24.56 -18.96 -3.77
CA GLU A 222 23.86 -20.08 -3.15
C GLU A 222 22.88 -19.59 -2.07
N LEU A 223 21.76 -20.30 -1.98
CA LEU A 223 20.78 -20.10 -0.93
C LEU A 223 21.15 -20.95 0.29
N ILE A 224 20.88 -20.42 1.48
CA ILE A 224 21.01 -21.19 2.72
C ILE A 224 20.08 -22.41 2.65
N GLU A 225 20.55 -23.57 3.08
CA GLU A 225 19.72 -24.76 3.24
C GLU A 225 18.92 -24.64 4.54
N SER A 226 17.59 -24.74 4.45
CA SER A 226 16.68 -24.61 5.59
C SER A 226 15.31 -25.19 5.21
N PRO A 227 14.45 -25.58 6.17
CA PRO A 227 13.12 -26.11 5.88
C PRO A 227 12.11 -25.05 5.37
N TYR A 228 12.51 -23.78 5.25
CA TYR A 228 11.66 -22.69 4.81
C TYR A 228 11.68 -22.52 3.28
N VAL A 229 10.57 -22.08 2.71
CA VAL A 229 10.47 -21.80 1.25
C VAL A 229 11.29 -20.57 0.86
N PHE A 230 11.24 -19.51 1.67
CA PHE A 230 11.93 -18.24 1.38
C PHE A 230 13.23 -18.14 2.15
N ARG A 231 14.35 -18.25 1.43
CA ARG A 231 15.68 -18.44 2.02
C ARG A 231 16.60 -17.26 1.69
N PRO A 232 17.44 -16.79 2.64
CA PRO A 232 18.44 -15.79 2.33
C PRO A 232 19.59 -16.39 1.51
N VAL A 233 20.35 -15.51 0.88
CA VAL A 233 21.62 -15.86 0.22
C VAL A 233 22.69 -16.12 1.29
N ALA A 234 23.53 -17.14 1.07
CA ALA A 234 24.62 -17.56 1.96
C ALA A 234 25.82 -16.58 1.93
N LEU A 235 25.66 -15.38 2.51
CA LEU A 235 26.74 -14.39 2.67
C LEU A 235 26.76 -13.89 4.12
N ASN A 236 27.84 -14.19 4.86
CA ASN A 236 28.12 -13.73 6.25
C ASN A 236 26.90 -13.81 7.19
N VAL A 237 26.45 -15.03 7.47
CA VAL A 237 25.10 -15.30 8.00
C VAL A 237 25.02 -15.18 9.54
N LYS A 238 24.13 -14.30 10.05
CA LYS A 238 23.63 -14.30 11.45
C LYS A 238 22.32 -15.09 11.63
N TYR A 239 21.63 -15.41 10.54
CA TYR A 239 20.29 -16.01 10.52
C TYR A 239 20.33 -17.34 9.78
N ILE A 240 20.49 -18.43 10.53
CA ILE A 240 20.65 -19.79 10.00
C ILE A 240 19.28 -20.40 9.64
N ASP A 241 18.21 -20.02 10.36
CA ASP A 241 16.90 -20.66 10.19
C ASP A 241 15.93 -19.82 9.35
N ASN A 242 15.53 -18.63 9.82
CA ASN A 242 14.48 -17.84 9.17
C ASN A 242 15.02 -16.54 8.56
N ALA A 243 14.50 -16.19 7.37
CA ALA A 243 14.85 -14.96 6.69
C ALA A 243 14.44 -13.71 7.51
N PRO A 244 15.22 -12.61 7.40
CA PRO A 244 14.93 -11.40 8.16
C PRO A 244 13.62 -10.75 7.68
N PRO A 245 12.84 -10.09 8.56
CA PRO A 245 11.56 -9.46 8.19
C PRO A 245 11.64 -8.47 7.02
N ASN A 246 12.79 -7.81 6.85
CA ASN A 246 12.99 -6.85 5.77
C ASN A 246 13.30 -7.49 4.40
N LEU A 247 13.41 -8.82 4.31
CA LEU A 247 13.73 -9.53 3.08
C LEU A 247 12.68 -9.26 2.00
N VAL A 248 11.39 -9.41 2.34
CA VAL A 248 10.27 -9.23 1.41
C VAL A 248 10.23 -7.80 0.88
N SER A 249 10.22 -6.80 1.78
CA SER A 249 10.15 -5.39 1.37
C SER A 249 11.36 -4.97 0.52
N ARG A 250 12.56 -5.47 0.83
CA ARG A 250 13.78 -5.22 0.05
C ARG A 250 13.70 -5.84 -1.36
N ARG A 251 13.20 -7.07 -1.48
CA ARG A 251 13.06 -7.76 -2.78
C ARG A 251 12.01 -7.08 -3.65
N ILE A 252 10.81 -6.81 -3.11
CA ILE A 252 9.76 -6.08 -3.82
C ILE A 252 10.24 -4.69 -4.26
N LYS A 253 10.97 -3.95 -3.42
CA LYS A 253 11.53 -2.64 -3.81
C LYS A 253 12.53 -2.73 -4.97
N LYS A 254 13.33 -3.79 -5.04
CA LYS A 254 14.25 -4.02 -6.17
C LYS A 254 13.48 -4.34 -7.45
N ILE A 255 12.48 -5.21 -7.35
CA ILE A 255 11.60 -5.57 -8.47
C ILE A 255 10.86 -4.35 -9.02
N ALA A 256 10.27 -3.55 -8.13
CA ALA A 256 9.65 -2.27 -8.46
C ALA A 256 10.59 -1.35 -9.27
N LYS A 257 11.88 -1.27 -8.87
CA LYS A 257 12.88 -0.51 -9.60
C LYS A 257 13.21 -1.11 -10.97
N TRP A 258 13.28 -2.43 -11.10
CA TRP A 258 13.61 -3.10 -12.36
C TRP A 258 12.53 -2.93 -13.43
N PHE A 259 11.27 -2.89 -13.02
CA PHE A 259 10.15 -2.68 -13.93
C PHE A 259 9.77 -1.21 -14.11
N ASP A 260 10.41 -0.28 -13.38
CA ASP A 260 10.05 1.14 -13.32
C ASP A 260 8.62 1.39 -12.79
N TYR A 261 8.20 0.57 -11.83
CA TYR A 261 6.93 0.73 -11.10
C TYR A 261 7.23 1.06 -9.63
N PRO A 262 7.57 2.31 -9.27
CA PRO A 262 7.94 2.69 -7.90
C PRO A 262 6.84 2.44 -6.86
N TYR A 263 5.59 2.29 -7.30
CA TYR A 263 4.43 2.02 -6.46
C TYR A 263 4.01 0.53 -6.41
N LEU A 264 4.80 -0.36 -7.04
CA LEU A 264 4.68 -1.81 -6.84
C LEU A 264 5.21 -2.16 -5.44
N THR A 265 4.38 -1.91 -4.43
CA THR A 265 4.69 -2.14 -3.01
C THR A 265 3.94 -3.36 -2.49
N PRO A 266 4.39 -4.01 -1.40
CA PRO A 266 3.69 -5.16 -0.85
C PRO A 266 2.22 -4.89 -0.51
N ILE A 267 1.92 -3.68 -0.02
CA ILE A 267 0.55 -3.27 0.30
C ILE A 267 -0.28 -3.10 -0.97
N ASN A 268 0.27 -2.49 -2.02
CA ASN A 268 -0.44 -2.29 -3.27
C ASN A 268 -0.69 -3.60 -4.03
N ILE A 269 0.27 -4.54 -4.00
CA ILE A 269 0.08 -5.90 -4.53
C ILE A 269 -1.07 -6.59 -3.78
N ARG A 270 -1.07 -6.52 -2.44
CA ARG A 270 -2.15 -7.10 -1.63
C ARG A 270 -3.51 -6.47 -1.92
N LYS A 271 -3.60 -5.14 -2.02
CA LYS A 271 -4.83 -4.43 -2.40
C LYS A 271 -5.34 -4.84 -3.78
N SER A 272 -4.43 -5.01 -4.73
CA SER A 272 -4.74 -5.49 -6.08
C SER A 272 -5.34 -6.91 -6.03
N GLY A 273 -4.75 -7.77 -5.20
CA GLY A 273 -5.29 -9.10 -4.91
C GLY A 273 -6.69 -9.09 -4.31
N MET A 274 -6.95 -8.16 -3.39
CA MET A 274 -8.29 -7.98 -2.81
C MET A 274 -9.32 -7.59 -3.87
N LEU A 275 -8.94 -6.73 -4.82
CA LEU A 275 -9.81 -6.33 -5.93
C LEU A 275 -10.08 -7.48 -6.90
N LYS A 276 -9.06 -8.28 -7.21
CA LYS A 276 -9.22 -9.50 -8.02
C LYS A 276 -10.23 -10.45 -7.39
N TYR A 277 -10.07 -10.76 -6.10
CA TYR A 277 -10.98 -11.65 -5.39
C TYR A 277 -12.37 -11.05 -5.21
N ALA A 278 -12.46 -9.73 -5.00
CA ALA A 278 -13.72 -9.01 -4.98
C ALA A 278 -14.46 -9.09 -6.33
N ASN A 279 -13.74 -8.94 -7.44
CA ASN A 279 -14.28 -9.11 -8.79
C ASN A 279 -14.82 -10.53 -9.02
N GLU A 280 -14.12 -11.57 -8.56
CA GLU A 280 -14.60 -12.96 -8.65
C GLU A 280 -15.92 -13.13 -7.90
N LEU A 281 -15.99 -12.67 -6.65
CA LEU A 281 -17.21 -12.72 -5.85
C LEU A 281 -18.36 -11.90 -6.48
N TYR A 282 -18.03 -10.75 -7.08
CA TYR A 282 -18.98 -9.91 -7.77
C TYR A 282 -19.55 -10.60 -9.02
N ARG A 283 -18.69 -11.26 -9.82
CA ARG A 283 -19.12 -12.03 -11.00
C ARG A 283 -19.95 -13.26 -10.64
N GLU A 284 -19.66 -13.91 -9.52
CA GLU A 284 -20.41 -15.09 -9.04
C GLU A 284 -21.80 -14.73 -8.51
N SER A 285 -21.92 -13.61 -7.79
CA SER A 285 -23.15 -13.26 -7.06
C SER A 285 -23.96 -12.12 -7.69
N GLY A 286 -23.37 -11.37 -8.62
CA GLY A 286 -23.92 -10.13 -9.20
C GLY A 286 -23.94 -8.94 -8.22
N LYS A 287 -23.37 -9.09 -7.01
CA LYS A 287 -23.39 -8.07 -5.96
C LYS A 287 -22.05 -8.00 -5.23
N PHE A 288 -21.72 -6.82 -4.70
CA PHE A 288 -20.56 -6.66 -3.83
C PHE A 288 -20.96 -5.88 -2.58
N GLU A 289 -21.58 -6.60 -1.65
CA GLU A 289 -22.13 -6.03 -0.42
C GLU A 289 -21.36 -6.57 0.80
N ARG A 290 -21.99 -6.50 1.98
CA ARG A 290 -21.38 -6.91 3.26
C ARG A 290 -20.86 -8.34 3.25
N THR A 291 -21.59 -9.27 2.63
CA THR A 291 -21.24 -10.70 2.64
C THR A 291 -19.96 -10.97 1.87
N GLU A 292 -19.83 -10.43 0.66
CA GLU A 292 -18.67 -10.59 -0.21
C GLU A 292 -17.46 -9.86 0.39
N LEU A 293 -17.68 -8.66 0.91
CA LEU A 293 -16.67 -7.89 1.62
C LEU A 293 -16.11 -8.63 2.84
N MET A 294 -16.96 -9.33 3.60
CA MET A 294 -16.52 -10.19 4.70
C MET A 294 -15.67 -11.37 4.21
N LYS A 295 -15.99 -11.97 3.06
CA LYS A 295 -15.15 -13.03 2.46
C LYS A 295 -13.77 -12.49 2.09
N VAL A 296 -13.69 -11.30 1.46
CA VAL A 296 -12.41 -10.64 1.18
C VAL A 296 -11.63 -10.39 2.46
N CYS A 297 -12.25 -9.79 3.49
CA CYS A 297 -11.56 -9.50 4.74
C CYS A 297 -11.03 -10.75 5.45
N ARG A 298 -11.80 -11.84 5.43
CA ARG A 298 -11.36 -13.14 5.99
C ARG A 298 -10.18 -13.72 5.21
N LYS A 299 -10.26 -13.79 3.87
CA LYS A 299 -9.18 -14.33 3.04
C LYS A 299 -7.87 -13.56 3.25
N PHE A 300 -7.98 -12.23 3.34
CA PHE A 300 -6.83 -11.36 3.47
C PHE A 300 -6.43 -11.08 4.93
N ASP A 301 -7.04 -11.68 5.96
CA ASP A 301 -6.76 -11.39 7.37
C ASP A 301 -6.79 -9.88 7.69
N ILE A 302 -7.97 -9.28 7.50
CA ILE A 302 -8.24 -7.86 7.77
C ILE A 302 -9.35 -7.75 8.81
N ASP A 303 -9.09 -6.98 9.86
CA ASP A 303 -10.11 -6.67 10.87
C ASP A 303 -11.28 -5.90 10.23
N TYR A 304 -12.49 -6.44 10.43
CA TYR A 304 -13.73 -5.86 9.95
C TYR A 304 -13.95 -4.42 10.43
N LYS A 305 -13.39 -4.03 11.59
CA LYS A 305 -13.46 -2.64 12.09
C LYS A 305 -12.86 -1.61 11.11
N GLY A 306 -11.91 -2.03 10.27
CA GLY A 306 -11.25 -1.18 9.27
C GLY A 306 -11.97 -1.11 7.92
N VAL A 307 -13.09 -1.82 7.74
CA VAL A 307 -13.68 -2.07 6.41
C VAL A 307 -14.20 -0.81 5.73
N ASN A 308 -14.85 0.10 6.48
CA ASN A 308 -15.35 1.36 5.92
C ASN A 308 -14.24 2.18 5.26
N ARG A 309 -13.01 2.10 5.82
CA ARG A 309 -11.85 2.76 5.24
C ARG A 309 -11.47 2.17 3.89
N LEU A 310 -11.53 0.84 3.77
CA LEU A 310 -11.18 0.12 2.54
C LEU A 310 -12.18 0.42 1.43
N THR A 311 -13.48 0.33 1.73
CA THR A 311 -14.55 0.57 0.73
C THR A 311 -14.60 2.02 0.26
N THR A 312 -14.33 2.96 1.16
CA THR A 312 -14.26 4.39 0.79
C THR A 312 -13.06 4.69 -0.11
N ASP A 313 -11.90 4.06 0.13
CA ASP A 313 -10.67 4.39 -0.61
C ASP A 313 -10.48 3.60 -1.91
N PHE A 314 -10.73 2.27 -1.92
CA PHE A 314 -10.41 1.45 -3.10
C PHE A 314 -11.23 0.16 -3.27
N LEU A 315 -11.75 -0.45 -2.20
CA LEU A 315 -12.44 -1.74 -2.28
C LEU A 315 -13.93 -1.53 -2.57
N ASN A 316 -14.24 -0.99 -3.75
CA ASN A 316 -15.60 -0.64 -4.19
C ASN A 316 -15.82 -1.00 -5.66
N ILE A 317 -17.07 -0.98 -6.09
CA ILE A 317 -17.50 -1.39 -7.45
C ILE A 317 -16.79 -0.55 -8.52
N GLU A 318 -16.76 0.78 -8.37
CA GLU A 318 -16.10 1.69 -9.31
C GLU A 318 -14.63 1.29 -9.56
N THR A 319 -13.89 0.99 -8.49
CA THR A 319 -12.49 0.57 -8.60
C THR A 319 -12.38 -0.84 -9.22
N ILE A 320 -13.28 -1.76 -8.86
CA ILE A 320 -13.33 -3.11 -9.45
C ILE A 320 -13.54 -3.01 -10.97
N GLU A 321 -14.55 -2.27 -11.41
CA GLU A 321 -14.88 -2.07 -12.83
C GLU A 321 -13.76 -1.35 -13.59
N SER A 322 -13.06 -0.41 -12.94
CA SER A 322 -11.91 0.26 -13.55
C SER A 322 -10.73 -0.68 -13.83
N LEU A 323 -10.52 -1.72 -13.00
CA LEU A 323 -9.45 -2.71 -13.17
C LEU A 323 -9.89 -3.92 -14.00
N TYR A 324 -11.17 -4.29 -13.91
CA TYR A 324 -11.77 -5.45 -14.53
C TYR A 324 -13.08 -5.06 -15.21
N PRO A 325 -13.04 -4.33 -16.34
CA PRO A 325 -14.24 -3.98 -17.08
C PRO A 325 -15.06 -5.23 -17.37
N LEU A 326 -16.37 -5.15 -17.14
CA LEU A 326 -17.28 -6.15 -17.68
C LEU A 326 -17.20 -5.99 -19.20
N ILE A 327 -16.81 -7.06 -19.90
CA ILE A 327 -16.92 -7.10 -21.35
C ILE A 327 -18.43 -6.99 -21.60
N GLY A 328 -18.88 -5.81 -22.04
CA GLY A 328 -20.23 -5.66 -22.56
C GLY A 328 -20.37 -6.58 -23.76
N ASP A 329 -21.53 -7.24 -23.86
CA ASP A 329 -21.91 -8.05 -25.01
C ASP A 329 -21.37 -7.38 -26.28
N GLU A 330 -20.39 -8.03 -26.93
CA GLU A 330 -20.03 -7.66 -28.29
C GLU A 330 -21.34 -7.70 -29.06
N GLU A 331 -21.75 -6.55 -29.57
CA GLU A 331 -22.82 -6.42 -30.54
C GLU A 331 -22.64 -7.57 -31.53
N THR A 332 -23.61 -8.48 -31.54
CA THR A 332 -23.79 -9.44 -32.62
C THR A 332 -24.08 -8.62 -33.87
N GLY A 333 -23.03 -8.14 -34.51
CA GLY A 333 -23.03 -7.63 -35.86
C GLY A 333 -22.96 -8.83 -36.80
N GLU A 334 -24.13 -9.39 -37.10
CA GLU A 334 -24.40 -10.06 -38.38
C GLU A 334 -25.27 -9.16 -39.26
#